data_AF-A0A086K297-F1
#
_entry.id   AF-A0A086K297-F1
#
_cell.length_a   1.000
_cell.length_b   1.000
_cell.length_c   1.000
_cell.angle_alpha   90.00
_cell.angle_beta   90.00
_cell.angle_gamma   90.00
#
_symmetry.space_group_name_H-M   'P 1'
#
loop_
_entity.id
_entity.type
_entity.pdbx_description
1 polymer ?
#
loop_
_entity_poly.entity_id
_entity_poly.type
_entity_poly.pdbx_seq_one_letter_code
_entity_poly.pdbx_strand_id
1 'polypeptide(L)'
;ALCSCHCSGTLGFGFLDFHHHTFRVPAPKAQTSQAAGGKATATNGEEESRPHHVMREISFPSLDDMLHCSLGNADRKVDPAIFIYLTLEKWRADKDAKGENEQENGTLSRLLPLPRYDIHPEDEEFAEFAQQLLRHEGGPAAAACEQSPTLLKTLPMMWGCQYTVTAAVVGGILAQELRKYITKEQEPIPNCLVFNSETSTAAVASLPPPGVSVSALKTAV
;
A
#
# COMPACT_ATOMS: atom_id res chain seq x y z
N ALA A 1 -8.98 -3.72 -13.82
CA ALA A 1 -8.85 -3.13 -12.47
C ALA A 1 -8.83 -4.25 -11.46
N LEU A 2 -7.80 -4.28 -10.62
CA LEU A 2 -7.62 -5.22 -9.53
C LEU A 2 -7.56 -4.43 -8.23
N CYS A 3 -8.29 -4.89 -7.22
CA CYS A 3 -8.25 -4.37 -5.87
C CYS A 3 -8.19 -5.58 -4.94
N SER A 4 -7.15 -5.65 -4.11
CA SER A 4 -7.01 -6.71 -3.12
C SER A 4 -6.72 -6.11 -1.75
N CYS A 5 -7.11 -6.85 -0.72
CA CYS A 5 -6.86 -6.45 0.65
C CYS A 5 -6.67 -7.68 1.52
N HIS A 6 -5.86 -7.54 2.55
CA HIS A 6 -5.71 -8.57 3.56
C HIS A 6 -5.44 -7.90 4.91
N CYS A 7 -6.10 -8.41 5.95
CA CYS A 7 -6.03 -7.88 7.31
C CYS A 7 -5.41 -8.95 8.20
N SER A 8 -4.46 -8.53 9.03
CA SER A 8 -3.73 -9.37 9.99
C SER A 8 -3.59 -8.61 11.30
N GLY A 9 -4.56 -8.84 12.19
CA GLY A 9 -4.74 -8.18 13.47
C GLY A 9 -4.83 -6.66 13.34
N THR A 10 -3.83 -5.99 13.90
CA THR A 10 -3.72 -4.53 13.93
C THR A 10 -3.27 -3.93 12.60
N LEU A 11 -2.78 -4.74 11.66
CA LEU A 11 -2.39 -4.30 10.33
C LEU A 11 -3.42 -4.67 9.26
N GLY A 12 -3.67 -3.71 8.37
CA GLY A 12 -4.43 -3.93 7.15
C GLY A 12 -3.63 -3.47 5.95
N PHE A 13 -3.52 -4.32 4.94
CA PHE A 13 -2.85 -4.03 3.68
C PHE A 13 -3.87 -3.96 2.55
N GLY A 14 -3.66 -3.04 1.62
CA GLY A 14 -4.45 -2.88 0.41
C GLY A 14 -3.55 -2.68 -0.81
N PHE A 15 -3.97 -3.27 -1.92
CA PHE A 15 -3.33 -3.10 -3.22
C PHE A 15 -4.36 -2.69 -4.28
N LEU A 16 -3.94 -1.77 -5.16
CA LEU A 16 -4.75 -1.21 -6.24
C LEU A 16 -3.97 -1.24 -7.56
N ASP A 17 -4.57 -1.82 -8.59
CA ASP A 17 -4.11 -1.72 -9.97
C ASP A 17 -5.29 -1.33 -10.87
N PHE A 18 -5.34 -0.04 -11.22
CA PHE A 18 -6.32 0.52 -12.15
C PHE A 18 -5.80 0.60 -13.59
N HIS A 19 -4.69 -0.10 -13.89
CA HIS A 19 -3.97 -0.08 -15.15
C HIS A 19 -3.65 1.36 -15.58
N HIS A 20 -3.98 1.73 -16.82
CA HIS A 20 -3.93 3.11 -17.27
C HIS A 20 -5.26 3.80 -16.93
N HIS A 21 -5.22 4.73 -15.97
CA HIS A 21 -6.39 5.39 -15.42
C HIS A 21 -6.40 6.90 -15.70
N THR A 22 -7.52 7.39 -16.24
CA THR A 22 -7.75 8.80 -16.53
C THR A 22 -8.82 9.38 -15.60
N PHE A 23 -8.57 10.52 -14.96
CA PHE A 23 -9.47 11.12 -13.98
C PHE A 23 -9.48 12.65 -14.06
N ARG A 24 -10.51 13.27 -13.46
CA ARG A 24 -10.69 14.72 -13.38
C ARG A 24 -10.28 15.25 -12.02
N VAL A 25 -9.48 16.31 -12.02
CA VAL A 25 -9.15 17.09 -10.82
C VAL A 25 -9.51 18.56 -11.00
N PRO A 26 -9.82 19.29 -9.91
CA PRO A 26 -9.94 20.74 -9.97
C PRO A 26 -8.66 21.36 -10.55
N ALA A 27 -8.82 22.30 -11.48
CA ALA A 27 -7.72 23.05 -12.04
C ALA A 27 -7.00 23.81 -10.92
N PRO A 28 -5.65 23.86 -10.93
CA PRO A 28 -4.93 24.70 -10.00
C PRO A 28 -5.40 26.14 -10.17
N LYS A 29 -5.70 26.83 -9.07
CA LYS A 29 -6.02 28.26 -9.11
C LYS A 29 -4.81 28.97 -9.70
N ALA A 30 -5.00 29.68 -10.81
CA ALA A 30 -3.95 30.52 -11.37
C ALA A 30 -3.46 31.49 -10.28
N GLN A 31 -2.18 31.42 -9.93
CA GLN A 31 -1.56 32.48 -9.15
C GLN A 31 -1.52 33.70 -10.07
N THR A 32 -2.47 34.62 -9.91
CA THR A 32 -2.34 35.97 -10.46
C THR A 32 -1.10 36.59 -9.82
N SER A 33 0.00 36.59 -10.56
CA SER A 33 1.13 37.47 -10.29
C SER A 33 0.58 38.91 -10.31
N GLN A 34 0.49 39.55 -9.15
CA GLN A 34 0.25 40.98 -9.08
C GLN A 34 1.47 41.70 -9.69
N ALA A 35 1.45 41.89 -11.00
CA ALA A 35 2.21 42.95 -11.63
C ALA A 35 1.47 44.26 -11.35
N ALA A 36 2.20 45.19 -10.74
CA ALA A 36 1.71 46.48 -10.29
C ALA A 36 1.10 47.33 -11.43
N GLY A 37 0.03 48.06 -11.09
CA GLY A 37 -0.28 49.35 -11.71
C GLY A 37 -1.29 49.32 -12.86
N GLY A 38 -2.57 49.52 -12.55
CA GLY A 38 -3.57 49.92 -13.53
C GLY A 38 -4.97 49.97 -12.93
N LYS A 39 -5.53 51.18 -12.76
CA LYS A 39 -6.91 51.42 -12.30
C LYS A 39 -7.90 50.63 -13.17
N ALA A 40 -8.68 49.75 -12.57
CA ALA A 40 -9.86 49.15 -13.21
C ALA A 40 -11.09 49.35 -12.32
N THR A 41 -12.08 50.01 -12.91
CA THR A 41 -13.44 50.24 -12.43
C THR A 41 -14.16 48.93 -12.11
N ALA A 42 -14.83 48.89 -10.96
CA ALA A 42 -15.68 47.79 -10.52
C ALA A 42 -16.83 47.55 -11.51
N THR A 43 -16.94 46.33 -12.02
CA THR A 43 -18.18 45.79 -12.58
C THR A 43 -18.50 44.51 -11.84
N ASN A 44 -19.66 44.51 -11.19
CA ASN A 44 -20.25 43.36 -10.52
C ASN A 44 -20.60 42.30 -11.57
N GLY A 45 -20.15 41.07 -11.32
CA GLY A 45 -20.52 39.88 -12.07
C GLY A 45 -20.18 38.67 -11.21
N GLU A 46 -21.09 38.31 -10.30
CA GLU A 46 -21.09 37.01 -9.63
C GLU A 46 -21.42 35.93 -10.68
N GLU A 47 -20.42 35.53 -11.46
CA GLU A 47 -20.41 34.19 -12.04
C GLU A 47 -19.62 33.32 -11.06
N GLU A 48 -20.33 32.48 -10.29
CA GLU A 48 -19.73 31.33 -9.62
C GLU A 48 -19.12 30.45 -10.73
N SER A 49 -17.87 30.76 -11.09
CA SER A 49 -17.13 29.99 -12.09
C SER A 49 -17.01 28.59 -11.54
N ARG A 50 -17.79 27.66 -12.11
CA ARG A 50 -17.64 26.23 -11.82
C ARG A 50 -16.14 25.93 -11.89
N PRO A 51 -15.55 25.25 -10.89
CA PRO A 51 -14.13 24.98 -10.92
C PRO A 51 -13.82 24.30 -12.24
N HIS A 52 -12.97 24.94 -13.06
CA HIS A 52 -12.47 24.30 -14.27
C HIS A 52 -11.80 23.01 -13.84
N HIS A 53 -12.11 21.89 -14.50
CA HIS A 53 -11.48 20.61 -14.20
C HIS A 53 -10.46 20.28 -15.29
N VAL A 54 -9.35 19.65 -14.91
CA VAL A 54 -8.31 19.18 -15.83
C VAL A 54 -8.29 17.65 -15.80
N MET A 55 -8.12 17.04 -16.97
CA MET A 55 -7.90 15.60 -17.09
C MET A 55 -6.45 15.28 -16.73
N ARG A 56 -6.26 14.27 -15.87
CA ARG A 56 -4.97 13.68 -15.52
C ARG A 56 -4.97 12.20 -15.82
N GLU A 57 -3.78 11.64 -15.98
CA GLU A 57 -3.56 10.24 -16.28
C GLU A 57 -2.50 9.69 -15.32
N ILE A 58 -2.75 8.49 -14.79
CA ILE A 58 -1.81 7.73 -13.96
C ILE A 58 -1.78 6.30 -14.50
N SER A 59 -0.58 5.71 -14.54
CA SER A 59 -0.41 4.29 -14.84
C SER A 59 0.00 3.57 -13.57
N PHE A 60 -0.78 2.56 -13.18
CA PHE A 60 -0.53 1.73 -12.01
C PHE A 60 0.44 0.59 -12.37
N PRO A 61 1.38 0.24 -11.47
CA PRO A 61 2.15 -0.97 -11.64
C PRO A 61 1.25 -2.20 -11.47
N SER A 62 1.62 -3.29 -12.15
CA SER A 62 0.92 -4.57 -11.97
C SER A 62 1.26 -5.20 -10.61
N LEU A 63 0.42 -6.14 -10.18
CA LEU A 63 0.71 -6.93 -8.97
C LEU A 63 2.04 -7.70 -9.12
N ASP A 64 2.32 -8.23 -10.31
CA ASP A 64 3.58 -8.92 -10.63
C ASP A 64 4.78 -7.99 -10.41
N ASP A 65 4.71 -6.76 -10.92
CA ASP A 65 5.77 -5.77 -10.77
C ASP A 65 6.01 -5.42 -9.30
N MET A 66 4.95 -5.25 -8.50
CA MET A 66 5.08 -4.95 -7.07
C MET A 66 5.76 -6.09 -6.31
N LEU A 67 5.35 -7.34 -6.54
CA LEU A 67 5.89 -8.50 -5.81
C LEU A 67 7.37 -8.74 -6.12
N HIS A 68 7.80 -8.45 -7.35
CA HIS A 68 9.18 -8.66 -7.82
C HIS A 68 10.06 -7.41 -7.76
N CYS A 69 9.55 -6.27 -7.29
CA CYS A 69 10.38 -5.08 -7.17
C CYS A 69 11.43 -5.21 -6.06
N SER A 70 12.59 -4.58 -6.26
CA SER A 70 13.60 -4.43 -5.21
C SER A 70 13.13 -3.39 -4.19
N LEU A 71 12.95 -3.84 -2.95
CA LEU A 71 12.48 -3.02 -1.84
C LEU A 71 13.55 -2.01 -1.40
N GLY A 72 14.83 -2.30 -1.63
CA GLY A 72 15.93 -1.40 -1.31
C GLY A 72 15.99 -0.11 -2.13
N ASN A 73 15.32 -0.09 -3.29
CA ASN A 73 15.23 1.08 -4.16
C ASN A 73 13.95 1.91 -3.96
N ALA A 74 13.12 1.55 -2.98
CA ALA A 74 11.91 2.28 -2.65
C ALA A 74 12.20 3.72 -2.18
N ASP A 75 11.18 4.58 -2.12
CA ASP A 75 11.33 5.90 -1.49
C ASP A 75 11.57 5.70 0.03
N ARG A 76 12.47 6.49 0.62
CA ARG A 76 12.74 6.48 2.07
C ARG A 76 11.52 6.84 2.92
N LYS A 77 10.48 7.44 2.32
CA LYS A 77 9.22 7.78 2.97
C LYS A 77 8.22 6.63 3.02
N VAL A 78 8.49 5.50 2.34
CA VAL A 78 7.63 4.33 2.40
C VAL A 78 7.61 3.78 3.82
N ASP A 79 6.41 3.49 4.31
CA ASP A 79 6.23 2.99 5.67
C ASP A 79 6.89 1.62 5.85
N PRO A 80 7.72 1.42 6.90
CA PRO A 80 8.36 0.15 7.21
C PRO A 80 7.42 -1.06 7.23
N ALA A 81 6.16 -0.88 7.64
CA ALA A 81 5.18 -1.95 7.73
C ALA A 81 4.85 -2.55 6.36
N ILE A 82 4.94 -1.77 5.27
CA ILE A 82 4.75 -2.28 3.90
C ILE A 82 5.84 -3.31 3.57
N PHE A 83 7.10 -3.00 3.87
CA PHE A 83 8.21 -3.91 3.59
C PHE A 83 8.12 -5.20 4.40
N ILE A 84 7.80 -5.08 5.69
CA ILE A 84 7.67 -6.24 6.59
C ILE A 84 6.50 -7.13 6.15
N TYR A 85 5.37 -6.51 5.79
CA TYR A 85 4.20 -7.23 5.30
C TYR A 85 4.49 -8.01 4.01
N LEU A 86 5.09 -7.36 3.00
CA LEU A 86 5.45 -8.01 1.74
C LEU A 86 6.48 -9.13 1.95
N THR A 87 7.37 -8.98 2.95
CA THR A 87 8.34 -10.02 3.31
C THR A 87 7.65 -11.25 3.91
N LEU A 88 6.60 -11.06 4.71
CA LEU A 88 5.81 -12.17 5.26
C LEU A 88 5.00 -12.89 4.19
N GLU A 89 4.40 -12.16 3.24
CA GLU A 89 3.76 -12.76 2.06
C GLU A 89 4.74 -13.63 1.27
N LYS A 90 5.96 -13.13 0.99
CA LYS A 90 7.01 -13.90 0.31
C LYS A 90 7.40 -15.16 1.07
N TRP A 91 7.60 -15.05 2.39
CA TRP A 91 7.96 -16.20 3.22
C TRP A 91 6.86 -17.27 3.25
N ARG A 92 5.58 -16.88 3.32
CA ARG A 92 4.45 -17.80 3.27
C ARG A 92 4.35 -18.47 1.90
N ALA A 93 4.48 -17.72 0.82
CA ALA A 93 4.49 -18.26 -0.54
C ALA A 93 5.60 -19.30 -0.76
N ASP A 94 6.80 -19.05 -0.20
CA ASP A 94 7.91 -20.00 -0.25
C ASP A 94 7.61 -21.29 0.55
N LYS A 95 6.99 -21.18 1.73
CA LYS A 95 6.56 -22.34 2.52
C LYS A 95 5.45 -23.14 1.82
N ASP A 96 4.49 -22.44 1.20
CA ASP A 96 3.43 -23.06 0.38
C ASP A 96 4.01 -23.83 -0.80
N ALA A 97 4.97 -23.24 -1.53
CA ALA A 97 5.63 -23.87 -2.66
C ALA A 97 6.42 -25.14 -2.27
N LYS A 98 6.94 -25.17 -1.03
CA LYS A 98 7.63 -26.34 -0.46
C LYS A 98 6.68 -27.39 0.14
N GLY A 99 5.37 -27.09 0.20
CA GLY A 99 4.38 -27.97 0.83
C GLY A 99 4.51 -28.03 2.36
N GLU A 100 5.14 -27.03 2.97
CA GLU A 100 5.38 -26.96 4.42
C GLU A 100 4.20 -26.34 5.18
N ASN A 101 3.22 -25.76 4.50
CA ASN A 101 1.99 -25.32 5.13
C ASN A 101 1.10 -26.53 5.41
N GLU A 102 0.85 -26.80 6.69
CA GLU A 102 -0.20 -27.73 7.10
C GLU A 102 -1.51 -27.24 6.51
N GLN A 103 -2.04 -28.03 5.57
CA GLN A 103 -3.32 -27.79 4.93
C GLN A 103 -4.40 -27.89 6.01
N GLU A 104 -4.69 -26.75 6.63
CA GLU A 104 -5.63 -26.68 7.75
C GLU A 104 -7.04 -26.81 7.15
N ASN A 105 -7.48 -28.08 7.12
CA ASN A 105 -8.70 -28.64 6.53
C ASN A 105 -9.83 -27.65 6.25
N GLY A 106 -10.31 -27.69 5.00
CA GLY A 106 -11.54 -27.04 4.57
C GLY A 106 -12.72 -27.41 5.47
N THR A 107 -13.12 -26.47 6.32
CA THR A 107 -14.38 -26.54 7.06
C THR A 107 -15.01 -25.16 6.98
N LEU A 108 -16.21 -25.09 6.40
CA LEU A 108 -17.08 -23.92 6.21
C LEU A 108 -17.55 -23.26 7.53
N SER A 109 -16.80 -23.44 8.63
CA SER A 109 -17.13 -22.96 9.96
C SER A 109 -15.86 -22.63 10.75
N ARG A 110 -14.84 -22.01 10.12
CA ARG A 110 -13.74 -21.42 10.87
C ARG A 110 -14.24 -20.21 11.64
N LEU A 111 -14.20 -20.29 12.97
CA LEU A 111 -14.01 -19.09 13.79
C LEU A 111 -12.85 -18.30 13.17
N LEU A 112 -13.02 -16.98 12.99
CA LEU A 112 -11.91 -16.14 12.55
C LEU A 112 -10.73 -16.45 13.48
N PRO A 113 -9.53 -16.73 12.93
CA PRO A 113 -8.39 -17.07 13.76
C PRO A 113 -8.19 -15.93 14.75
N LEU A 114 -8.19 -16.29 16.04
CA LEU A 114 -7.88 -15.35 17.10
C LEU A 114 -6.36 -15.10 17.06
N PRO A 115 -5.92 -13.88 17.40
CA PRO A 115 -4.51 -13.60 17.59
C PRO A 115 -3.89 -14.63 18.52
N ARG A 116 -2.73 -15.16 18.12
CA ARG A 116 -1.89 -15.89 19.04
C ARG A 116 -1.18 -14.88 19.95
N TYR A 117 -1.07 -15.21 21.23
CA TYR A 117 -0.27 -14.44 22.19
C TYR A 117 1.04 -15.14 22.55
N ASP A 118 1.14 -16.44 22.24
CA ASP A 118 2.32 -17.25 22.43
C ASP A 118 3.18 -17.23 21.16
N ILE A 119 4.49 -17.11 21.36
CA ILE A 119 5.51 -17.14 20.31
C ILE A 119 5.77 -18.60 19.97
N HIS A 120 5.71 -18.93 18.70
CA HIS A 120 6.10 -20.23 18.16
C HIS A 120 7.48 -20.14 17.50
N PRO A 121 8.20 -21.27 17.35
CA PRO A 121 9.48 -21.31 16.64
C PRO A 121 9.39 -20.74 15.21
N GLU A 122 8.26 -20.92 14.54
CA GLU A 122 8.01 -20.35 13.20
C GLU A 122 8.05 -18.81 13.17
N ASP A 123 7.71 -18.15 14.27
CA ASP A 123 7.72 -16.69 14.38
C ASP A 123 9.17 -16.17 14.42
N GLU A 124 10.08 -16.94 15.05
CA GLU A 124 11.52 -16.67 15.06
C GLU A 124 12.16 -16.95 13.71
N GLU A 125 11.79 -18.06 13.04
CA GLU A 125 12.22 -18.36 11.67
C GLU A 125 11.86 -17.23 10.70
N PHE A 126 10.63 -16.71 10.79
CA PHE A 126 10.22 -15.56 9.99
C PHE A 126 11.06 -14.33 10.32
N ALA A 127 11.25 -14.03 11.61
CA ALA A 127 12.02 -12.85 12.01
C ALA A 127 13.46 -12.91 11.46
N GLU A 128 14.12 -14.08 11.51
CA GLU A 128 15.44 -14.27 10.92
C GLU A 128 15.42 -14.13 9.39
N PHE A 129 14.47 -14.77 8.72
CA PHE A 129 14.30 -14.63 7.26
C PHE A 129 14.09 -13.18 6.86
N ALA A 130 13.22 -12.46 7.55
CA ALA A 130 12.91 -11.07 7.27
C ALA A 130 14.12 -10.16 7.49
N GLN A 131 14.88 -10.38 8.57
CA GLN A 131 16.13 -9.66 8.81
C GLN A 131 17.14 -9.89 7.69
N GLN A 132 17.31 -11.13 7.23
CA GLN A 132 18.24 -11.47 6.15
C GLN A 132 17.81 -10.81 4.83
N LEU A 133 16.54 -10.96 4.42
CA LEU A 133 16.03 -10.43 3.16
C LEU A 133 16.08 -8.90 3.12
N LEU A 134 15.57 -8.23 4.17
CA LEU A 134 15.51 -6.77 4.22
C LEU A 134 16.91 -6.14 4.26
N ARG A 135 17.86 -6.76 4.98
CA ARG A 135 19.26 -6.31 4.97
C ARG A 135 19.94 -6.53 3.63
N HIS A 136 19.66 -7.65 2.96
CA HIS A 136 20.18 -7.95 1.63
C HIS A 136 19.68 -6.95 0.57
N GLU A 137 18.39 -6.58 0.62
CA GLU A 137 17.83 -5.52 -0.24
C GLU A 137 18.49 -4.15 0.01
N GLY A 138 18.90 -3.87 1.24
CA GLY A 138 19.55 -2.61 1.61
C GLY A 138 18.59 -1.43 1.64
N GLY A 139 19.13 -0.20 1.64
CA GLY A 139 18.34 1.03 1.52
C GLY A 139 17.21 1.17 2.57
N PRO A 140 16.02 1.63 2.18
CA PRO A 140 14.86 1.74 3.08
C PRO A 140 14.38 0.39 3.63
N ALA A 141 14.55 -0.71 2.89
CA ALA A 141 14.18 -2.04 3.35
C ALA A 141 15.03 -2.45 4.58
N ALA A 142 16.35 -2.24 4.52
CA ALA A 142 17.22 -2.49 5.67
C ALA A 142 16.87 -1.59 6.87
N ALA A 143 16.53 -0.32 6.62
CA ALA A 143 16.10 0.60 7.67
C ALA A 143 14.79 0.16 8.34
N ALA A 144 13.86 -0.43 7.59
CA ALA A 144 12.60 -0.95 8.13
C ALA A 144 12.83 -2.05 9.16
N CYS A 145 13.83 -2.91 8.93
CA CYS A 145 14.24 -3.94 9.87
C CYS A 145 14.71 -3.37 11.22
N GLU A 146 15.42 -2.24 11.20
CA GLU A 146 15.93 -1.59 12.42
C GLU A 146 14.85 -0.79 13.15
N GLN A 147 13.93 -0.17 12.39
CA GLN A 147 12.91 0.72 12.92
C GLN A 147 11.69 -0.02 13.49
N SER A 148 11.44 -1.26 13.06
CA SER A 148 10.20 -1.99 13.39
C SER A 148 10.44 -3.40 13.95
N PRO A 149 11.29 -3.58 14.98
CA PRO A 149 11.56 -4.90 15.57
C PRO A 149 10.32 -5.53 16.21
N THR A 150 9.45 -4.72 16.81
CA THR A 150 8.18 -5.19 17.38
C THR A 150 7.31 -5.82 16.31
N LEU A 151 7.21 -5.17 15.15
CA LEU A 151 6.33 -5.64 14.07
C LEU A 151 6.83 -6.96 13.46
N LEU A 152 8.15 -7.13 13.32
CA LEU A 152 8.76 -8.39 12.89
C LEU A 152 8.37 -9.56 13.80
N LYS A 153 8.17 -9.29 15.09
CA LYS A 153 7.79 -10.29 16.08
C LYS A 153 6.28 -10.53 16.14
N THR A 154 5.47 -9.49 16.06
CA THR A 154 4.02 -9.58 16.31
C THR A 154 3.20 -9.89 15.07
N LEU A 155 3.64 -9.50 13.88
CA LEU A 155 2.88 -9.72 12.64
C LEU A 155 2.58 -11.20 12.37
N PRO A 156 3.54 -12.15 12.50
CA PRO A 156 3.26 -13.57 12.30
C PRO A 156 2.17 -14.11 13.23
N MET A 157 2.16 -13.65 14.48
CA MET A 157 1.20 -14.06 15.52
C MET A 157 -0.25 -13.63 15.21
N MET A 158 -0.41 -12.60 14.37
CA MET A 158 -1.69 -12.04 13.96
C MET A 158 -2.03 -12.32 12.50
N TRP A 159 -1.21 -13.11 11.79
CA TRP A 159 -1.39 -13.38 10.38
C TRP A 159 -2.75 -14.04 10.10
N GLY A 160 -3.49 -13.50 9.13
CA GLY A 160 -4.83 -13.98 8.77
C GLY A 160 -5.93 -13.69 9.81
N CYS A 161 -5.59 -13.12 10.97
CA CYS A 161 -6.56 -12.75 12.01
C CYS A 161 -7.28 -11.47 11.59
N GLN A 162 -8.59 -11.51 11.35
CA GLN A 162 -9.33 -10.34 10.89
C GLN A 162 -9.96 -9.57 12.06
N TYR A 163 -9.44 -8.39 12.36
CA TYR A 163 -10.10 -7.45 13.28
C TYR A 163 -11.13 -6.60 12.54
N THR A 164 -12.36 -6.57 13.05
CA THR A 164 -13.46 -5.81 12.45
C THR A 164 -13.12 -4.34 12.24
N VAL A 165 -12.40 -3.72 13.17
CA VAL A 165 -12.00 -2.30 13.08
C VAL A 165 -11.01 -2.09 11.93
N THR A 166 -9.96 -2.90 11.86
CA THR A 166 -8.96 -2.86 10.78
C THR A 166 -9.61 -3.09 9.41
N ALA A 167 -10.46 -4.11 9.32
CA ALA A 167 -11.19 -4.44 8.10
C ALA A 167 -12.15 -3.32 7.66
N ALA A 168 -12.85 -2.67 8.60
CA ALA A 168 -13.73 -1.55 8.30
C ALA A 168 -12.96 -0.33 7.76
N VAL A 169 -11.80 -0.01 8.34
CA VAL A 169 -10.96 1.10 7.89
C VAL A 169 -10.40 0.83 6.49
N VAL A 170 -9.73 -0.30 6.29
CA VAL A 170 -9.14 -0.65 4.99
C VAL A 170 -10.21 -0.82 3.92
N GLY A 171 -11.31 -1.51 4.24
CA GLY A 171 -12.44 -1.68 3.33
C GLY A 171 -13.09 -0.35 2.94
N GLY A 172 -13.23 0.58 3.89
CA GLY A 172 -13.74 1.93 3.62
C GLY A 172 -12.83 2.73 2.68
N ILE A 173 -11.51 2.68 2.90
CA ILE A 173 -10.53 3.33 2.01
C ILE A 173 -10.63 2.74 0.61
N LEU A 174 -10.56 1.40 0.47
CA LEU A 174 -10.58 0.75 -0.84
C LEU A 174 -11.91 0.94 -1.58
N ALA A 175 -13.05 0.94 -0.87
CA ALA A 175 -14.35 1.26 -1.47
C ALA A 175 -14.37 2.69 -2.03
N GLN A 176 -13.77 3.65 -1.32
CA GLN A 176 -13.64 5.01 -1.81
C GLN A 176 -12.72 5.09 -3.04
N GLU A 177 -11.62 4.34 -3.10
CA GLU A 177 -10.74 4.29 -4.27
C GLU A 177 -11.41 3.64 -5.48
N LEU A 178 -12.19 2.57 -5.28
CA LEU A 178 -13.03 1.98 -6.32
C LEU A 178 -14.06 2.98 -6.84
N ARG A 179 -14.65 3.79 -5.95
CA ARG A 179 -15.56 4.85 -6.35
C ARG A 179 -14.86 5.88 -7.23
N LYS A 180 -13.67 6.36 -6.85
CA LYS A 180 -12.86 7.29 -7.69
C LYS A 180 -12.57 6.71 -9.07
N TYR A 181 -12.21 5.42 -9.12
CA TYR A 181 -11.98 4.71 -10.37
C TYR A 181 -13.23 4.70 -11.28
N ILE A 182 -14.39 4.40 -10.71
CA ILE A 182 -15.67 4.32 -11.44
C ILE A 182 -16.12 5.70 -11.91
N THR A 183 -16.09 6.71 -11.04
CA THR A 183 -16.58 8.07 -11.36
C THR A 183 -15.58 8.86 -12.19
N LYS A 184 -14.30 8.45 -12.21
CA LYS A 184 -13.18 9.18 -12.83
C LYS A 184 -13.03 10.58 -12.22
N GLU A 185 -13.32 10.71 -10.94
CA GLU A 185 -13.24 11.95 -10.18
C GLU A 185 -12.23 11.78 -9.05
N GLN A 186 -11.42 12.83 -8.83
CA GLN A 186 -10.36 12.88 -7.84
C GLN A 186 -9.17 11.96 -8.17
N GLU A 187 -8.04 12.29 -7.58
CA GLU A 187 -6.82 11.50 -7.71
C GLU A 187 -6.92 10.25 -6.81
N PRO A 188 -6.75 9.03 -7.38
CA PRO A 188 -6.65 7.82 -6.58
C PRO A 188 -5.34 7.80 -5.78
N ILE A 189 -5.33 7.06 -4.67
CA ILE A 189 -4.09 6.81 -3.93
C ILE A 189 -3.12 5.94 -4.76
N PRO A 190 -1.81 5.94 -4.42
CA PRO A 190 -0.84 5.00 -4.95
C PRO A 190 -1.25 3.52 -4.79
N ASN A 191 -0.56 2.62 -5.49
CA ASN A 191 -0.96 1.22 -5.58
C ASN A 191 -0.85 0.41 -4.27
N CYS A 192 -0.15 0.91 -3.25
CA CYS A 192 -0.07 0.26 -1.94
C CYS A 192 -0.65 1.14 -0.83
N LEU A 193 -1.35 0.50 0.10
CA LEU A 193 -1.88 1.06 1.33
C LEU A 193 -1.52 0.14 2.49
N VAL A 194 -1.04 0.71 3.60
CA VAL A 194 -1.02 0.03 4.89
C VAL A 194 -1.74 0.89 5.91
N PHE A 195 -2.55 0.25 6.75
CA PHE A 195 -3.15 0.83 7.94
C PHE A 195 -2.63 0.10 9.16
N ASN A 196 -2.18 0.85 10.16
CA ASN A 196 -1.79 0.33 11.46
C ASN A 196 -2.72 0.89 12.54
N SER A 197 -3.48 0.00 13.18
CA SER A 197 -4.45 0.38 14.21
C SER A 197 -3.79 0.81 15.53
N GLU A 198 -2.58 0.34 15.83
CA GLU A 198 -1.85 0.70 17.05
C GLU A 198 -1.44 2.17 17.03
N THR A 199 -0.96 2.63 15.88
CA THR A 199 -0.60 4.04 15.65
C THR A 199 -1.76 4.87 15.10
N SER A 200 -2.85 4.23 14.67
CA SER A 200 -3.98 4.85 13.96
C SER A 200 -3.55 5.63 12.71
N THR A 201 -2.54 5.13 11.99
CA THR A 201 -1.98 5.76 10.79
C THR A 201 -2.23 4.92 9.56
N ALA A 202 -2.58 5.59 8.46
CA ALA A 202 -2.58 5.01 7.13
C ALA A 202 -1.45 5.62 6.31
N ALA A 203 -0.66 4.77 5.66
CA ALA A 203 0.41 5.17 4.76
C ALA A 203 0.15 4.59 3.37
N VAL A 204 0.50 5.35 2.34
CA VAL A 204 0.35 4.95 0.94
C VAL A 204 1.68 5.06 0.22
N ALA A 205 1.94 4.14 -0.70
CA ALA A 205 3.19 4.08 -1.44
C ALA A 205 2.98 3.58 -2.86
N SER A 206 3.84 4.03 -3.79
CA SER A 206 3.93 3.43 -5.12
C SER A 206 5.04 2.39 -5.11
N LEU A 207 4.69 1.11 -5.32
CA LEU A 207 5.66 0.02 -5.42
C LEU A 207 5.43 -0.80 -6.70
N PRO A 208 6.42 -0.90 -7.61
CA PRO A 208 7.69 -0.18 -7.62
C PRO A 208 7.53 1.35 -7.66
N PRO A 209 8.59 2.11 -7.29
CA PRO A 209 8.62 3.55 -7.49
C PRO A 209 8.40 3.92 -8.97
N PRO A 210 7.76 5.07 -9.26
CA PRO A 210 7.54 5.52 -10.63
C PRO A 210 8.87 5.62 -11.40
N GLY A 211 8.92 5.04 -12.60
CA GLY A 211 10.11 5.09 -13.47
C GLY A 211 11.09 3.93 -13.30
N VAL A 212 10.84 2.98 -12.40
CA VAL A 212 11.63 1.73 -12.27
C VAL A 212 10.94 0.62 -13.07
N SER A 213 11.58 0.14 -14.14
CA SER A 213 11.09 -1.00 -14.91
C SER A 213 11.56 -2.32 -14.28
N VAL A 214 10.63 -3.16 -13.84
CA VAL A 214 10.90 -4.48 -13.23
C VAL A 214 11.39 -5.50 -14.27
N SER A 215 11.25 -5.19 -15.56
CA SER A 215 11.72 -6.02 -16.69
C SER A 215 13.23 -6.30 -16.70
N ALA A 216 14.03 -5.55 -15.95
CA ALA A 216 15.48 -5.74 -15.87
C ALA A 216 15.93 -6.83 -14.86
N LEU A 217 15.05 -7.30 -13.98
CA LEU A 217 15.39 -8.29 -12.94
C LEU A 217 15.11 -9.75 -13.34
N LYS A 218 14.44 -9.98 -14.48
CA LYS A 218 14.10 -11.34 -14.97
C LYS A 218 15.29 -12.14 -15.55
N THR A 219 16.52 -11.63 -15.48
CA THR A 219 17.73 -12.28 -16.05
C THR A 219 18.80 -12.70 -15.03
N ALA A 220 18.52 -12.68 -13.74
CA ALA A 220 19.47 -13.14 -12.72
C ALA A 220 18.82 -14.12 -11.74
N VAL A 221 18.52 -15.32 -12.24
CA VAL A 221 18.45 -16.57 -11.46
C VAL A 221 19.19 -17.64 -12.24
#